data_AF-A0A0U1KY72-F1
#
_entry.id   AF-A0A0U1KY72-F1
#
_cell.length_a   1.000
_cell.length_b   1.000
_cell.length_c   1.000
_cell.angle_alpha   90.00
_cell.angle_beta   90.00
_cell.angle_gamma   90.00
#
_symmetry.space_group_name_H-M   'P 1'
#
loop_
_entity.id
_entity.type
_entity.pdbx_description
1 polymer ?
#
loop_
_entity_poly.entity_id
_entity_poly.type
_entity_poly.pdbx_seq_one_letter_code
_entity_poly.pdbx_strand_id
1 'polypeptide(L)' 'MGISPLAVGLGMRNNLLPIGFAIKHEDRHSESWGYHIIGERLIAYKHGKITNVQVQNIEKNLETIISKFEEMKKDYFLY' A
#
# COMPACT_ATOMS: atom_id res chain seq x y z
N MET A 1 1.91 4.82 -20.46
CA MET A 1 1.33 4.75 -19.10
C MET A 1 -0.15 5.13 -19.20
N GLY A 2 -1.07 4.18 -19.01
CA GLY A 2 -2.50 4.27 -19.39
C GLY A 2 -3.43 5.03 -18.43
N ILE A 3 -2.93 6.06 -17.76
CA ILE A 3 -3.73 6.92 -16.88
C ILE A 3 -3.69 8.33 -17.42
N SER A 4 -4.87 8.89 -17.74
CA SER A 4 -4.98 10.28 -18.17
C SER A 4 -4.44 11.20 -17.07
N PRO A 5 -3.58 12.18 -17.40
CA PRO A 5 -3.12 13.20 -16.46
C PRO A 5 -4.27 13.92 -15.74
N LEU A 6 -5.41 14.07 -16.42
CA LEU A 6 -6.63 14.65 -15.87
C LEU A 6 -7.22 13.79 -14.74
N ALA A 7 -7.26 12.46 -14.92
CA ALA A 7 -7.76 11.52 -13.91
C ALA A 7 -6.86 11.48 -12.68
N VAL A 8 -5.54 11.58 -12.88
CA VAL A 8 -4.57 11.73 -11.79
C VAL A 8 -4.79 13.07 -11.06
N GLY A 9 -4.95 14.16 -11.80
CA GLY A 9 -5.20 15.50 -11.23
C GLY A 9 -6.50 15.59 -10.44
N LEU A 10 -7.61 15.06 -10.97
CA LEU A 10 -8.89 14.95 -10.25
C LEU A 10 -8.79 14.07 -9.01
N GLY A 11 -8.03 12.97 -9.10
CA GLY A 11 -7.79 12.09 -7.97
C GLY A 11 -6.97 12.75 -6.86
N MET A 12 -5.91 13.48 -7.23
CA MET A 12 -5.12 14.27 -6.27
C MET A 12 -5.94 15.37 -5.61
N ARG A 13 -6.80 16.07 -6.38
CA ARG A 13 -7.67 17.13 -5.85
C ARG A 13 -8.69 16.62 -4.83
N ASN A 14 -9.21 15.42 -5.02
CA ASN A 14 -10.24 14.84 -4.16
C ASN A 14 -9.68 13.85 -3.14
N ASN A 15 -8.36 13.76 -2.95
CA ASN A 15 -7.68 12.71 -2.16
C ASN A 15 -8.00 11.26 -2.59
N LEU A 16 -8.55 11.09 -3.79
CA LEU A 16 -9.02 9.85 -4.37
C LEU A 16 -8.12 9.49 -5.56
N LEU A 17 -6.88 9.04 -5.32
CA LEU A 17 -6.00 8.58 -6.40
C LEU A 17 -6.63 7.40 -7.17
N PRO A 18 -6.46 7.28 -8.49
CA PRO A 18 -6.98 6.13 -9.20
C PRO A 18 -6.42 4.82 -8.61
N ILE A 19 -7.31 3.93 -8.17
CA ILE A 19 -6.99 2.61 -7.57
C ILE A 19 -6.42 1.65 -8.63
N GLY A 20 -6.63 1.96 -9.90
CA GLY A 20 -6.19 1.16 -11.03
C GLY A 20 -6.21 1.95 -12.34
N PHE A 21 -6.02 1.24 -13.44
CA PHE A 21 -6.08 1.81 -14.79
C PHE A 21 -6.76 0.86 -15.77
N ALA A 22 -7.37 1.44 -16.80
CA ALA A 22 -7.96 0.67 -17.90
C ALA A 22 -6.83 0.22 -18.85
N ILE A 23 -6.88 -1.04 -19.25
CA ILE A 23 -6.00 -1.64 -20.24
C ILE A 23 -6.85 -1.95 -21.47
N LYS A 24 -6.50 -1.35 -22.61
CA LYS A 24 -7.09 -1.71 -23.89
C LYS A 24 -6.39 -2.97 -24.39
N HIS A 25 -7.15 -4.02 -24.66
CA HIS A 25 -6.66 -5.21 -25.36
C HIS A 25 -7.15 -5.13 -26.80
N GLU A 26 -6.22 -5.06 -27.73
CA GLU A 26 -6.49 -4.91 -29.14
C GLU A 26 -6.09 -6.21 -29.84
N ASP A 27 -7.10 -7.06 -30.11
CA ASP A 27 -6.94 -8.24 -30.96
C ASP A 27 -7.50 -7.94 -32.35
N ARG A 28 -6.94 -8.60 -33.39
CA ARG A 28 -7.29 -8.37 -34.81
C ARG A 28 -8.80 -8.48 -35.11
N HIS A 29 -9.59 -9.11 -34.24
CA HIS A 29 -11.03 -9.33 -34.42
C HIS A 29 -11.89 -8.97 -33.19
N SER A 30 -11.30 -8.47 -32.09
CA SER A 30 -12.09 -8.00 -30.94
C SER A 30 -11.36 -6.91 -30.17
N GLU A 31 -12.05 -5.79 -29.93
CA GLU A 31 -11.65 -4.84 -28.91
C GLU A 31 -12.23 -5.30 -27.57
N SER A 32 -11.37 -5.46 -26.56
CA SER A 32 -11.81 -5.67 -25.18
C SER A 32 -11.08 -4.72 -24.23
N TRP A 33 -11.76 -4.34 -23.15
CA TRP A 33 -11.22 -3.46 -22.13
C TRP A 33 -11.09 -4.24 -20.82
N GLY A 34 -9.87 -4.31 -20.28
CA GLY A 34 -9.60 -4.82 -18.94
C GLY A 34 -9.43 -3.67 -17.95
N TYR A 35 -9.73 -3.92 -16.67
CA TYR A 35 -9.38 -3.00 -15.59
C TYR A 35 -8.36 -3.66 -14.67
N HIS A 36 -7.22 -3.00 -14.47
CA HIS A 36 -6.16 -3.51 -13.61
C HIS A 36 -6.13 -2.74 -12.30
N ILE A 37 -6.38 -3.44 -11.20
CA ILE A 37 -6.41 -2.90 -9.84
C ILE A 37 -5.02 -3.01 -9.23
N ILE A 38 -4.52 -1.91 -8.68
CA ILE A 38 -3.28 -1.88 -7.89
C ILE A 38 -3.69 -2.12 -6.43
N GLY A 39 -3.35 -3.31 -5.90
CA GLY A 39 -3.77 -3.75 -4.57
C GLY A 39 -3.38 -2.79 -3.44
N GLU A 40 -2.16 -2.24 -3.51
CA GLU A 40 -1.65 -1.28 -2.51
C GLU A 40 -2.51 -0.01 -2.45
N ARG A 41 -3.01 0.45 -3.60
CA ARG A 41 -3.89 1.63 -3.68
C ARG A 41 -5.29 1.32 -3.17
N LEU A 42 -5.78 0.10 -3.41
CA LEU A 42 -7.08 -0.36 -2.90
C LEU A 42 -7.10 -0.44 -1.36
N ILE A 43 -6.03 -1.00 -0.77
CA ILE A 43 -5.88 -1.11 0.69
C ILE A 43 -5.84 0.28 1.34
N ALA A 44 -5.04 1.20 0.79
CA ALA A 44 -4.94 2.57 1.28
C ALA A 44 -6.27 3.34 1.17
N TYR A 45 -7.11 3.03 0.19
CA TYR A 45 -8.45 3.60 0.07
C TYR A 45 -9.41 3.11 1.14
N LYS A 46 -9.42 1.79 1.38
CA LYS A 46 -10.36 1.16 2.31
C LYS A 46 -10.04 1.49 3.77
N HIS A 47 -8.76 1.59 4.11
CA HIS A 47 -8.30 1.73 5.50
C HIS A 47 -7.69 3.11 5.81
N GLY A 48 -7.60 4.00 4.81
CA GLY A 48 -6.92 5.27 4.93
C GLY A 48 -5.40 5.13 4.93
N LYS A 49 -4.70 6.27 5.03
CA LYS A 49 -3.25 6.30 5.24
C LYS A 49 -2.97 6.22 6.75
N ILE A 50 -2.05 5.35 7.14
CA ILE A 50 -1.51 5.34 8.51
C ILE A 50 -0.79 6.69 8.74
N THR A 51 -1.12 7.37 9.83
CA THR A 51 -0.49 8.65 10.18
C THR A 51 0.97 8.45 10.61
N ASN A 52 1.84 9.45 10.43
CA ASN A 52 3.24 9.35 10.89
C ASN A 52 3.35 9.03 12.39
N VAL A 53 2.45 9.53 13.22
CA VAL A 53 2.41 9.21 14.66
C VAL A 53 2.12 7.73 14.88
N GLN A 54 1.20 7.14 14.12
CA GLN A 54 0.94 5.70 14.18
C GLN A 54 2.11 4.87 13.68
N VAL A 55 2.81 5.32 12.62
CA VAL A 55 4.04 4.66 12.13
C VAL A 55 5.11 4.65 13.23
N GLN A 56 5.40 5.80 13.84
CA GLN A 56 6.38 5.91 14.93
C GLN A 56 6.02 5.03 16.13
N ASN A 57 4.74 4.92 16.49
CA ASN A 57 4.29 4.03 17.55
C ASN A 57 4.49 2.55 17.18
N ILE A 58 4.26 2.17 15.93
CA ILE A 58 4.51 0.81 15.45
C ILE A 58 6.02 0.50 15.51
N GLU A 59 6.86 1.42 15.03
CA GLU A 59 8.32 1.29 15.08
C GLU A 59 8.83 1.10 16.51
N LYS A 60 8.40 1.97 17.44
CA LYS A 60 8.76 1.88 18.86
C LYS A 60 8.30 0.57 19.50
N ASN A 61 7.10 0.09 19.16
CA ASN A 61 6.61 -1.20 19.65
C ASN A 61 7.45 -2.36 19.11
N LEU A 62 7.85 -2.32 17.84
CA LEU A 62 8.72 -3.34 17.24
C LEU A 62 10.10 -3.37 17.88
N GLU A 63 10.71 -2.20 18.11
CA GLU A 63 11.99 -2.09 18.84
C GLU A 63 11.88 -2.69 20.25
N THR A 64 10.77 -2.42 20.95
CA THR A 64 10.52 -2.98 22.27
C THR A 64 10.38 -4.50 22.23
N ILE A 65 9.68 -5.04 21.22
CA ILE A 65 9.55 -6.49 21.02
C ILE A 65 10.92 -7.13 20.77
N ILE A 66 11.73 -6.53 19.89
CA ILE A 66 13.08 -7.01 19.58
C ILE A 66 13.95 -7.02 20.84
N SER A 67 13.96 -5.93 21.60
CA SER A 67 14.72 -5.81 22.85
C SER A 67 14.34 -6.90 23.85
N LYS A 68 13.04 -7.17 24.04
CA LYS A 68 12.56 -8.25 24.91
C LYS A 68 12.97 -9.63 24.40
N PHE A 69 12.93 -9.85 23.09
CA PHE A 69 13.40 -11.11 22.50
C PHE A 69 14.91 -11.33 22.72
N GLU A 70 15.71 -10.28 22.63
CA GLU A 70 17.15 -10.36 22.91
C GLU A 70 17.45 -10.65 24.38
N GLU A 71 16.68 -10.05 25.30
CA GLU A 71 16.76 -10.33 26.74
C GLU A 71 16.41 -11.80 27.03
N MET A 72 15.27 -12.27 26.53
CA MET A 72 14.87 -13.68 26.68
C MET A 72 15.91 -14.65 26.09
N LYS A 73 16.52 -14.28 24.95
CA LYS A 73 17.60 -15.07 24.35
C LYS A 73 18.80 -15.15 25.30
N LYS A 74 19.23 -14.04 25.88
CA LYS A 74 20.36 -14.02 26.84
C LYS A 74 20.06 -14.86 28.07
N ASP A 75 18.86 -14.75 28.64
CA ASP A 75 18.45 -15.55 29.79
C ASP A 75 18.47 -17.05 29.48
N TYR A 76 18.10 -17.44 28.25
CA TYR A 76 18.16 -18.82 27.80
C TYR A 76 19.59 -19.35 27.61
N PHE A 77 20.56 -18.49 27.26
CA PHE A 77 21.98 -18.86 27.13
C PHE A 77 22.77 -18.77 28.45
N LEU A 78 22.17 -18.22 29.51
CA LEU A 78 22.75 -18.13 30.86
C LEU A 78 22.38 -19.33 31.77
N TYR A 79 21.55 -20.25 31.27
CA TYR A 79 21.28 -21.58 31.84
C TYR A 79 21.96 -22.67 31.01
#